data_AF-A0A7W7VU11-F1
#
_entry.id   AF-A0A7W7VU11-F1
#
_cell.length_a   1.000
_cell.length_b   1.000
_cell.length_c   1.000
_cell.angle_alpha   90.00
_cell.angle_beta   90.00
_cell.angle_gamma   90.00
#
_symmetry.space_group_name_H-M   'P 1'
#
loop_
_entity.id
_entity.type
_entity.pdbx_description
1 polymer ?
#
loop_
_entity_poly.entity_id
_entity_poly.type
_entity_poly.pdbx_seq_one_letter_code
_entity_poly.pdbx_strand_id
1 'polypeptide(L)'
;MSNQVNKALADSAKKVVKAVADDGAKAVKDFYHSTANNLKKVATNTAETDAKHSEELLKIHPREPSRDELRKALDEDGAKPVYLLGDRGKVQKLTSKGPVDLTEEDRKLLGAPLKLAGANKDTLPQRPKNPHNPYAWPESTPEEKAARPRKKSTEVPVNGDELSRATSLARHEAVSKREAGSYGNYGPRSKGVKGGEQVFRSNNYAAVRVAYHDGEKEREFILVGRSSNPVHSEKVLGIPFLENGTAHHIKDLYTERAPCSESSDCSAWVQKFMPHVNVTHSIEYGPGDDSVARGNREMEDRLNRMLPGLRHPSRSPWTNFKGLHPSH
;
A
#
# COMPACT_ATOMS: atom_id res chain seq x y z
N MET A 1 7.06 24.03 13.73
CA MET A 1 8.23 24.93 13.92
C MET A 1 7.92 26.42 13.68
N SER A 2 6.98 26.78 12.79
CA SER A 2 6.54 28.18 12.56
C SER A 2 6.08 28.93 13.83
N ASN A 3 5.31 28.29 14.72
CA ASN A 3 4.77 28.94 15.92
C ASN A 3 5.83 29.38 16.96
N GLN A 4 6.99 28.72 17.03
CA GLN A 4 8.04 29.08 18.00
C GLN A 4 8.86 30.28 17.52
N VAL A 5 9.15 30.36 16.21
CA VAL A 5 9.83 31.50 15.60
C VAL A 5 8.96 32.77 15.72
N ASN A 6 7.66 32.66 15.47
CA ASN A 6 6.71 33.76 15.63
C ASN A 6 6.67 34.29 17.08
N LYS A 7 6.77 33.39 18.07
CA LYS A 7 6.75 33.76 19.48
C LYS A 7 8.05 34.46 19.92
N ALA A 8 9.20 33.96 19.47
CA ALA A 8 10.51 34.57 19.74
C ALA A 8 10.66 35.95 19.08
N LEU A 9 10.11 36.13 17.86
CA LEU A 9 10.06 37.45 17.22
C LEU A 9 9.16 38.43 17.99
N ALA A 10 8.00 37.98 18.46
CA ALA A 10 7.07 38.80 19.21
C ALA A 10 7.65 39.28 20.56
N ASP A 11 8.38 38.41 21.26
CA ASP A 11 9.00 38.75 22.54
C ASP A 11 10.23 39.67 22.37
N SER A 12 10.97 39.51 21.27
CA SER A 12 12.07 40.40 20.90
C SER A 12 11.56 41.80 20.52
N ALA A 13 10.47 41.86 19.74
CA ALA A 13 9.81 43.11 19.38
C ALA A 13 9.28 43.86 20.62
N LYS A 14 8.71 43.15 21.61
CA LYS A 14 8.24 43.76 22.87
C LYS A 14 9.37 44.42 23.68
N LYS A 15 10.57 43.84 23.71
CA LYS A 15 11.72 44.40 24.44
C LYS A 15 12.26 45.66 23.76
N VAL A 16 12.27 45.71 22.44
CA VAL A 16 12.72 46.89 21.68
C VAL A 16 11.70 48.03 21.78
N VAL A 17 10.40 47.74 21.74
CA VAL A 17 9.33 48.74 21.91
C VAL A 17 9.44 49.46 23.25
N LYS A 18 9.82 48.76 24.32
CA LYS A 18 9.97 49.35 25.66
C LYS A 18 11.17 50.29 25.79
N ALA A 19 12.15 50.20 24.87
CA ALA A 19 13.39 51.00 24.90
C ALA A 19 13.35 52.24 23.97
N VAL A 20 12.37 52.33 23.07
CA VAL A 20 12.30 53.36 22.01
C VAL A 20 11.13 54.34 22.23
N ALA A 21 10.29 54.09 23.24
CA ALA A 21 9.09 54.89 23.51
C ALA A 21 9.37 56.34 23.91
N ASP A 22 10.60 56.70 24.27
CA ASP A 22 10.87 57.98 24.91
C ASP A 22 11.26 59.14 23.98
N ASP A 23 11.42 59.02 22.65
CA ASP A 23 11.58 60.23 21.80
C ASP A 23 11.40 60.10 20.25
N GLY A 24 10.61 59.14 19.74
CA GLY A 24 10.56 58.87 18.28
C GLY A 24 9.22 58.44 17.66
N ALA A 25 8.08 58.89 18.20
CA ALA A 25 6.79 58.22 18.01
C ALA A 25 6.28 58.04 16.55
N LYS A 26 6.62 58.93 15.60
CA LYS A 26 6.07 58.87 14.22
C LYS A 26 6.91 58.02 13.26
N ALA A 27 8.23 58.27 13.21
CA ALA A 27 9.14 57.52 12.34
C ALA A 27 9.26 56.05 12.74
N VAL A 28 9.19 55.78 14.06
CA VAL A 28 9.22 54.41 14.60
C VAL A 28 7.94 53.66 14.25
N LYS A 29 6.78 54.31 14.31
CA LYS A 29 5.49 53.71 13.94
C LYS A 29 5.44 53.33 12.45
N ASP A 30 5.88 54.23 11.56
CA ASP A 30 5.93 53.97 10.11
C ASP A 30 6.95 52.88 9.77
N PHE A 31 8.11 52.88 10.47
CA PHE A 31 9.09 51.81 10.37
C PHE A 31 8.52 50.46 10.82
N TYR A 32 7.82 50.39 11.96
CA TYR A 32 7.19 49.15 12.44
C TYR A 32 6.09 48.63 11.51
N HIS A 33 5.23 49.50 10.99
CA HIS A 33 4.21 49.08 10.03
C HIS A 33 4.86 48.58 8.72
N SER A 34 5.92 49.25 8.25
CA SER A 34 6.69 48.82 7.09
C SER A 34 7.38 47.47 7.34
N THR A 35 8.07 47.29 8.46
CA THR A 35 8.71 46.02 8.83
C THR A 35 7.70 44.89 9.02
N ALA A 36 6.56 45.14 9.67
CA ALA A 36 5.51 44.14 9.84
C ALA A 36 4.87 43.74 8.51
N ASN A 37 4.61 44.70 7.62
CA ASN A 37 4.10 44.43 6.28
C ASN A 37 5.12 43.67 5.43
N ASN A 38 6.40 44.01 5.51
CA ASN A 38 7.48 43.31 4.82
C ASN A 38 7.66 41.89 5.37
N LEU A 39 7.59 41.68 6.68
CA LEU A 39 7.64 40.35 7.30
C LEU A 39 6.44 39.49 6.88
N LYS A 40 5.23 40.07 6.86
CA LYS A 40 4.03 39.39 6.37
C LYS A 40 4.19 39.00 4.90
N LYS A 41 4.69 39.92 4.07
CA LYS A 41 4.97 39.68 2.64
C LYS A 41 6.00 38.58 2.44
N VAL A 42 7.09 38.58 3.20
CA VAL A 42 8.10 37.52 3.18
C VAL A 42 7.48 36.19 3.58
N ALA A 43 6.71 36.14 4.68
CA ALA A 43 6.06 34.91 5.14
C ALA A 43 5.06 34.34 4.11
N THR A 44 4.26 35.22 3.48
CA THR A 44 3.34 34.83 2.41
C THR A 44 4.11 34.32 1.19
N ASN A 45 5.12 35.05 0.71
CA ASN A 45 5.95 34.64 -0.41
C ASN A 45 6.64 33.31 -0.13
N THR A 46 7.18 33.10 1.07
CA THR A 46 7.79 31.83 1.47
C THR A 46 6.76 30.69 1.47
N ALA A 47 5.58 30.90 2.05
CA ALA A 47 4.52 29.89 2.04
C ALA A 47 4.06 29.53 0.61
N GLU A 48 3.94 30.51 -0.27
CA GLU A 48 3.59 30.30 -1.69
C GLU A 48 4.71 29.60 -2.47
N THR A 49 5.96 30.00 -2.27
CA THR A 49 7.12 29.36 -2.89
C THR A 49 7.29 27.92 -2.40
N ASP A 50 7.12 27.67 -1.10
CA ASP A 50 7.17 26.32 -0.53
C ASP A 50 6.02 25.45 -1.06
N ALA A 51 4.82 26.01 -1.22
CA ALA A 51 3.70 25.29 -1.85
C ALA A 51 4.01 24.93 -3.31
N LYS A 52 4.55 25.86 -4.10
CA LYS A 52 4.95 25.61 -5.49
C LYS A 52 6.06 24.56 -5.59
N HIS A 53 7.10 24.67 -4.77
CA HIS A 53 8.16 23.66 -4.72
C HIS A 53 7.62 22.31 -4.27
N SER A 54 6.68 22.26 -3.32
CA SER A 54 6.01 21.02 -2.92
C SER A 54 5.22 20.42 -4.09
N GLU A 55 4.48 21.22 -4.85
CA GLU A 55 3.76 20.74 -6.04
C GLU A 55 4.69 20.22 -7.13
N GLU A 56 5.81 20.91 -7.38
CA GLU A 56 6.84 20.46 -8.33
C GLU A 56 7.52 19.17 -7.88
N LEU A 57 7.84 19.03 -6.59
CA LEU A 57 8.37 17.80 -6.02
C LEU A 57 7.37 16.65 -6.13
N LEU A 58 6.06 16.91 -5.98
CA LEU A 58 5.02 15.89 -6.15
C LEU A 58 4.88 15.42 -7.61
N LYS A 59 5.17 16.29 -8.59
CA LYS A 59 5.21 15.89 -10.02
C LYS A 59 6.38 14.97 -10.34
N ILE A 60 7.51 15.16 -9.65
CA ILE A 60 8.73 14.34 -9.84
C ILE A 60 8.68 13.08 -8.97
N HIS A 61 8.08 13.18 -7.79
CA HIS A 61 8.00 12.12 -6.80
C HIS A 61 6.59 12.10 -6.16
N PRO A 62 5.64 11.37 -6.75
CA PRO A 62 4.27 11.30 -6.23
C PRO A 62 4.28 10.86 -4.76
N ARG A 63 3.55 11.58 -3.91
CA ARG A 63 3.32 11.15 -2.54
C ARG A 63 2.41 9.93 -2.54
N GLU A 64 2.72 8.95 -1.70
CA GLU A 64 1.78 7.86 -1.43
C GLU A 64 0.49 8.44 -0.81
N PRO A 65 -0.69 8.13 -1.34
CA PRO A 65 -1.95 8.58 -0.75
C PRO A 65 -2.05 8.04 0.67
N SER A 66 -2.55 8.87 1.57
CA SER A 66 -2.75 8.51 2.96
C SER A 66 -3.90 7.51 3.07
N ARG A 67 -3.95 6.79 4.20
CA ARG A 67 -5.06 5.89 4.52
C ARG A 67 -6.41 6.61 4.41
N ASP A 68 -6.50 7.85 4.90
CA ASP A 68 -7.76 8.59 4.95
C ASP A 68 -8.19 9.07 3.55
N GLU A 69 -7.24 9.40 2.67
CA GLU A 69 -7.52 9.69 1.25
C GLU A 69 -8.03 8.45 0.52
N LEU A 70 -7.38 7.30 0.71
CA LEU A 70 -7.81 6.03 0.12
C LEU A 70 -9.19 5.58 0.64
N ARG A 71 -9.47 5.83 1.93
CA ARG A 71 -10.77 5.58 2.55
C ARG A 71 -11.87 6.46 1.95
N LYS A 72 -11.58 7.74 1.73
CA LYS A 72 -12.55 8.68 1.13
C LYS A 72 -12.93 8.27 -0.29
N ALA A 73 -11.99 7.71 -1.05
CA ALA A 73 -12.26 7.20 -2.40
C ALA A 73 -13.27 6.04 -2.44
N LEU A 74 -13.55 5.37 -1.31
CA LEU A 74 -14.59 4.33 -1.24
C LEU A 74 -16.01 4.89 -1.17
N ASP A 75 -16.17 6.15 -0.78
CA ASP A 75 -17.47 6.81 -0.67
C ASP A 75 -17.83 7.58 -1.96
N GLU A 76 -17.00 7.51 -2.99
CA GLU A 76 -17.29 8.11 -4.30
C GLU A 76 -18.49 7.41 -4.96
N ASP A 77 -19.40 8.18 -5.55
CA ASP A 77 -20.58 7.63 -6.22
C ASP A 77 -20.15 6.64 -7.32
N GLY A 78 -20.71 5.43 -7.27
CA GLY A 78 -20.36 4.34 -8.20
C GLY A 78 -19.10 3.56 -7.83
N ALA A 79 -18.45 3.86 -6.69
CA ALA A 79 -17.35 3.04 -6.19
C ALA A 79 -17.82 1.61 -5.88
N LYS A 80 -17.02 0.64 -6.34
CA LYS A 80 -17.26 -0.78 -6.08
C LYS A 80 -16.97 -1.10 -4.61
N PRO A 81 -17.78 -1.95 -3.95
CA PRO A 81 -17.48 -2.37 -2.60
C PRO A 81 -16.15 -3.15 -2.57
N VAL A 82 -15.30 -2.82 -1.60
CA VAL A 82 -13.98 -3.43 -1.42
C VAL A 82 -13.99 -4.28 -0.15
N TYR A 83 -13.48 -5.51 -0.26
CA TYR A 83 -13.40 -6.45 0.85
C TYR A 83 -11.95 -6.88 1.09
N LEU A 84 -11.62 -7.08 2.35
CA LEU A 84 -10.32 -7.56 2.81
C LEU A 84 -10.45 -9.00 3.32
N LEU A 85 -9.70 -9.91 2.71
CA LEU A 85 -9.48 -11.27 3.16
C LEU A 85 -8.25 -11.32 4.09
N GLY A 86 -8.50 -11.53 5.38
CA GLY A 86 -7.45 -11.73 6.38
C GLY A 86 -6.85 -13.14 6.36
N ASP A 87 -5.69 -13.31 6.99
CA ASP A 87 -4.91 -14.57 6.99
C ASP A 87 -5.69 -15.80 7.51
N ARG A 88 -6.66 -15.58 8.39
CA ARG A 88 -7.51 -16.65 8.96
C ARG A 88 -8.79 -16.90 8.16
N GLY A 89 -8.89 -16.35 6.96
CA GLY A 89 -10.06 -16.49 6.10
C GLY A 89 -11.18 -15.48 6.39
N LYS A 90 -11.09 -14.68 7.46
CA LYS A 90 -12.12 -13.66 7.78
C LYS A 90 -12.15 -12.60 6.69
N VAL A 91 -13.35 -12.31 6.18
CA VAL A 91 -13.62 -11.27 5.20
C VAL A 91 -14.25 -10.08 5.92
N GLN A 92 -13.71 -8.89 5.69
CA GLN A 92 -14.23 -7.63 6.22
C GLN A 92 -14.48 -6.65 5.08
N LYS A 93 -15.50 -5.80 5.19
CA LYS A 93 -15.72 -4.71 4.24
C LYS A 93 -14.82 -3.54 4.60
N LEU A 94 -14.11 -3.00 3.62
CA LEU A 94 -13.39 -1.75 3.78
C LEU A 94 -14.37 -0.59 3.56
N THR A 95 -14.38 0.37 4.47
CA THR A 95 -15.24 1.56 4.41
C THR A 95 -14.41 2.81 4.71
N SER A 96 -14.99 4.00 4.52
CA SER A 96 -14.33 5.26 4.89
C SER A 96 -14.02 5.39 6.39
N LYS A 97 -14.69 4.60 7.24
CA LYS A 97 -14.43 4.52 8.69
C LYS A 97 -13.46 3.40 9.08
N GLY A 98 -13.06 2.57 8.11
CA GLY A 98 -12.18 1.42 8.29
C GLY A 98 -12.87 0.07 8.09
N PRO A 99 -12.19 -1.04 8.41
CA PRO A 99 -12.71 -2.39 8.21
C PRO A 99 -13.87 -2.67 9.17
N VAL A 100 -15.00 -3.11 8.63
CA VAL A 100 -16.19 -3.53 9.39
C VAL A 100 -16.58 -4.97 9.05
N ASP A 101 -17.35 -5.59 9.94
CA ASP A 101 -17.89 -6.92 9.68
C ASP A 101 -18.98 -6.87 8.60
N LEU A 102 -19.18 -7.99 7.92
CA LEU A 102 -20.13 -8.08 6.80
C LEU A 102 -21.57 -7.84 7.26
N THR A 103 -22.30 -7.06 6.48
CA THR A 103 -23.77 -6.96 6.54
C THR A 103 -24.44 -8.16 5.88
N GLU A 104 -25.77 -8.30 5.98
CA GLU A 104 -26.49 -9.36 5.27
C GLU A 104 -26.40 -9.20 3.76
N GLU A 105 -26.45 -7.95 3.28
CA GLU A 105 -26.29 -7.58 1.88
C GLU A 105 -24.90 -7.96 1.37
N ASP A 106 -23.85 -7.70 2.15
CA ASP A 106 -22.48 -8.10 1.81
C ASP A 106 -22.37 -9.63 1.71
N ARG A 107 -22.98 -10.37 2.65
CA ARG A 107 -22.98 -11.85 2.61
C ARG A 107 -23.72 -12.38 1.40
N LYS A 108 -24.79 -11.72 0.96
CA LYS A 108 -25.52 -12.09 -0.26
C LYS A 108 -24.69 -11.82 -1.50
N LEU A 109 -24.04 -10.66 -1.58
CA LEU A 109 -23.14 -10.28 -2.68
C LEU A 109 -21.94 -11.23 -2.79
N LEU A 110 -21.32 -11.58 -1.67
CA LEU A 110 -20.15 -12.44 -1.66
C LEU A 110 -20.50 -13.93 -1.76
N GLY A 111 -21.65 -14.35 -1.20
CA GLY A 111 -22.04 -15.75 -1.06
C GLY A 111 -22.37 -16.48 -2.36
N ALA A 112 -22.67 -15.76 -3.44
CA ALA A 112 -22.85 -16.36 -4.76
C ALA A 112 -21.51 -16.81 -5.37
N PRO A 113 -20.50 -15.93 -5.50
CA PRO A 113 -19.19 -16.33 -6.02
C PRO A 113 -18.32 -17.05 -4.99
N LEU A 114 -18.51 -16.87 -3.68
CA LEU A 114 -17.66 -17.46 -2.65
C LEU A 114 -18.46 -18.37 -1.72
N LYS A 115 -17.85 -19.49 -1.32
CA LYS A 115 -18.42 -20.39 -0.32
C LYS A 115 -18.17 -19.85 1.09
N LEU A 116 -18.92 -18.84 1.52
CA LEU A 116 -18.80 -18.29 2.88
C LEU A 116 -19.15 -19.34 3.95
N ALA A 117 -18.38 -19.35 5.02
CA ALA A 117 -18.41 -20.34 6.09
C ALA A 117 -18.35 -19.66 7.49
N GLY A 118 -18.40 -20.48 8.54
CA GLY A 118 -18.43 -20.03 9.93
C GLY A 118 -19.83 -19.64 10.40
N ALA A 119 -19.98 -19.43 11.72
CA ALA A 119 -21.27 -19.12 12.35
C ALA A 119 -21.91 -17.84 11.78
N ASN A 120 -21.08 -16.85 11.44
CA ASN A 120 -21.52 -15.56 10.93
C ASN A 120 -21.41 -15.45 9.39
N LYS A 121 -21.08 -16.53 8.68
CA LYS A 121 -20.82 -16.54 7.22
C LYS A 121 -19.87 -15.42 6.78
N ASP A 122 -18.81 -15.19 7.56
CA ASP A 122 -17.83 -14.12 7.36
C ASP A 122 -16.42 -14.67 7.13
N THR A 123 -16.26 -15.99 6.98
CA THR A 123 -14.97 -16.61 6.70
C THR A 123 -14.99 -17.41 5.41
N LEU A 124 -13.83 -17.55 4.78
CA LEU A 124 -13.61 -18.54 3.74
C LEU A 124 -13.14 -19.88 4.36
N PRO A 125 -13.52 -21.03 3.76
CA PRO A 125 -13.04 -22.33 4.18
C PRO A 125 -11.51 -22.38 4.19
N GLN A 126 -10.98 -23.29 5.00
CA GLN A 126 -9.55 -23.56 4.93
C GLN A 126 -9.24 -24.17 3.57
N ARG A 127 -8.23 -23.59 2.91
CA ARG A 127 -7.75 -24.09 1.62
C ARG A 127 -7.28 -25.55 1.72
N PRO A 128 -7.40 -26.31 0.63
CA PRO A 128 -6.83 -27.64 0.54
C PRO A 128 -5.31 -27.62 0.77
N LYS A 129 -4.81 -28.62 1.49
CA LYS A 129 -3.37 -28.81 1.74
C LYS A 129 -2.84 -29.95 0.88
N ASN A 130 -1.57 -29.89 0.53
CA ASN A 130 -0.89 -31.02 -0.12
C ASN A 130 -0.95 -32.26 0.80
N PRO A 131 -1.08 -33.47 0.25
CA PRO A 131 -1.11 -33.80 -1.19
C PRO A 131 -2.49 -33.64 -1.86
N HIS A 132 -3.55 -33.32 -1.10
CA HIS A 132 -4.93 -33.27 -1.60
C HIS A 132 -5.33 -31.92 -2.21
N ASN A 133 -4.38 -31.04 -2.53
CA ASN A 133 -4.68 -29.75 -3.12
C ASN A 133 -4.75 -29.87 -4.64
N PRO A 134 -5.94 -29.85 -5.27
CA PRO A 134 -6.08 -29.99 -6.72
C PRO A 134 -5.51 -28.79 -7.48
N TYR A 135 -5.21 -27.69 -6.77
CA TYR A 135 -4.64 -26.46 -7.32
C TYR A 135 -3.14 -26.35 -7.08
N ALA A 136 -2.50 -27.38 -6.53
CA ALA A 136 -1.04 -27.46 -6.44
C ALA A 136 -0.43 -27.91 -7.77
N TRP A 137 0.84 -27.57 -7.98
CA TRP A 137 1.63 -28.21 -9.02
C TRP A 137 1.98 -29.63 -8.58
N PRO A 138 1.88 -30.63 -9.48
CA PRO A 138 2.51 -31.93 -9.22
C PRO A 138 4.03 -31.75 -9.16
N GLU A 139 4.72 -32.79 -8.68
CA GLU A 139 6.16 -32.87 -8.86
C GLU A 139 6.52 -32.72 -10.34
N SER A 140 7.58 -31.97 -10.61
CA SER A 140 8.01 -31.66 -11.97
C SER A 140 9.51 -31.42 -12.02
N THR A 141 10.16 -31.77 -13.13
CA THR A 141 11.56 -31.45 -13.37
C THR A 141 11.75 -29.94 -13.61
N PRO A 142 12.99 -29.41 -13.50
CA PRO A 142 13.29 -28.04 -13.87
C PRO A 142 12.91 -27.70 -15.32
N GLU A 143 13.09 -28.64 -16.25
CA GLU A 143 12.77 -28.47 -17.67
C GLU A 143 11.26 -28.36 -17.88
N GLU A 144 10.47 -29.24 -17.25
CA GLU A 144 9.02 -29.19 -17.29
C GLU A 144 8.48 -27.88 -16.71
N LYS A 145 9.09 -27.41 -15.61
CA LYS A 145 8.76 -26.13 -15.00
C LYS A 145 9.11 -24.96 -15.89
N ALA A 146 10.28 -24.98 -16.54
CA ALA A 146 10.68 -23.95 -17.48
C ALA A 146 9.73 -23.87 -18.68
N ALA A 147 9.24 -25.02 -19.17
CA ALA A 147 8.33 -25.13 -20.32
C ALA A 147 6.88 -24.70 -20.05
N ARG A 148 6.48 -24.43 -18.79
CA ARG A 148 5.11 -24.05 -18.46
C ARG A 148 4.69 -22.75 -19.17
N PRO A 149 3.51 -22.71 -19.82
CA PRO A 149 2.93 -21.47 -20.29
C PRO A 149 2.71 -20.50 -19.11
N ARG A 150 3.15 -19.25 -19.25
CA ARG A 150 3.03 -18.23 -18.20
C ARG A 150 2.12 -17.11 -18.63
N LYS A 151 1.26 -16.68 -17.71
CA LYS A 151 0.38 -15.54 -17.91
C LYS A 151 1.25 -14.28 -17.90
N LYS A 152 1.16 -13.48 -18.96
CA LYS A 152 1.79 -12.16 -19.01
C LYS A 152 1.00 -11.21 -18.10
N SER A 153 1.71 -10.34 -17.39
CA SER A 153 1.12 -9.24 -16.65
C SER A 153 1.54 -7.90 -17.25
N THR A 154 0.69 -6.89 -17.12
CA THR A 154 0.96 -5.52 -17.58
C THR A 154 1.29 -4.65 -16.38
N GLU A 155 2.42 -3.95 -16.45
CA GLU A 155 2.80 -3.00 -15.40
C GLU A 155 1.87 -1.78 -15.41
N VAL A 156 1.39 -1.38 -14.23
CA VAL A 156 0.56 -0.21 -13.98
C VAL A 156 1.14 0.59 -12.81
N PRO A 157 1.05 1.93 -12.83
CA PRO A 157 1.52 2.74 -11.71
C PRO A 157 0.88 2.31 -10.39
N VAL A 158 1.66 2.38 -9.30
CA VAL A 158 1.11 2.21 -7.95
C VAL A 158 0.00 3.24 -7.74
N ASN A 159 -1.17 2.81 -7.25
CA ASN A 159 -2.38 3.62 -7.10
C ASN A 159 -2.98 4.16 -8.41
N GLY A 160 -2.48 3.72 -9.56
CA GLY A 160 -2.91 4.19 -10.88
C GLY A 160 -4.32 3.72 -11.27
N ASP A 161 -4.79 2.62 -10.68
CA ASP A 161 -6.12 2.04 -10.94
C ASP A 161 -6.85 1.67 -9.63
N GLU A 162 -8.11 1.24 -9.75
CA GLU A 162 -8.93 0.89 -8.59
C GLU A 162 -8.40 -0.30 -7.79
N LEU A 163 -7.79 -1.29 -8.44
CA LEU A 163 -7.27 -2.50 -7.78
C LEU A 163 -5.99 -2.20 -7.00
N SER A 164 -5.06 -1.44 -7.59
CA SER A 164 -3.86 -0.95 -6.93
C SER A 164 -4.20 -0.03 -5.75
N ARG A 165 -5.20 0.86 -5.87
CA ARG A 165 -5.69 1.66 -4.72
C ARG A 165 -6.30 0.79 -3.63
N ALA A 166 -7.10 -0.21 -3.98
CA ALA A 166 -7.69 -1.15 -3.02
C ALA A 166 -6.61 -1.95 -2.26
N THR A 167 -5.55 -2.39 -2.94
CA THR A 167 -4.40 -3.05 -2.27
C THR A 167 -3.63 -2.12 -1.33
N SER A 168 -3.37 -0.87 -1.75
CA SER A 168 -2.75 0.14 -0.89
C SER A 168 -3.56 0.40 0.37
N LEU A 169 -4.90 0.49 0.24
CA LEU A 169 -5.78 0.67 1.39
C LEU A 169 -5.71 -0.53 2.34
N ALA A 170 -5.88 -1.74 1.82
CA ALA A 170 -5.79 -2.97 2.62
C ALA A 170 -4.47 -3.09 3.38
N ARG A 171 -3.37 -2.66 2.75
CA ARG A 171 -2.05 -2.60 3.38
C ARG A 171 -2.02 -1.58 4.53
N HIS A 172 -2.53 -0.36 4.33
CA HIS A 172 -2.64 0.62 5.42
C HIS A 172 -3.46 0.08 6.61
N GLU A 173 -4.56 -0.63 6.35
CA GLU A 173 -5.41 -1.20 7.39
C GLU A 173 -4.69 -2.30 8.19
N ALA A 174 -3.98 -3.21 7.50
CA ALA A 174 -3.25 -4.28 8.15
C ALA A 174 -2.09 -3.76 9.01
N VAL A 175 -1.40 -2.69 8.58
CA VAL A 175 -0.34 -2.09 9.39
C VAL A 175 -0.90 -1.43 10.64
N SER A 176 -2.06 -0.77 10.55
CA SER A 176 -2.70 -0.19 11.75
C SER A 176 -3.03 -1.23 12.81
N LYS A 177 -3.25 -2.49 12.40
CA LYS A 177 -3.51 -3.64 13.28
C LYS A 177 -2.25 -4.41 13.70
N ARG A 178 -1.04 -3.92 13.35
CA ARG A 178 0.26 -4.60 13.58
C ARG A 178 0.30 -6.02 13.05
N GLU A 179 -0.33 -6.29 11.91
CA GLU A 179 -0.23 -7.61 11.30
C GLU A 179 1.21 -7.89 10.85
N ALA A 180 1.80 -8.97 11.38
CA ALA A 180 3.18 -9.33 11.14
C ALA A 180 3.45 -9.53 9.64
N GLY A 181 4.49 -8.87 9.11
CA GLY A 181 4.92 -8.99 7.71
C GLY A 181 4.19 -8.07 6.72
N SER A 182 3.15 -7.35 7.14
CA SER A 182 2.42 -6.40 6.28
C SER A 182 3.15 -5.10 6.00
N TYR A 183 4.16 -4.72 6.80
CA TYR A 183 5.06 -3.60 6.50
C TYR A 183 6.46 -4.06 6.04
N GLY A 184 6.64 -5.38 6.00
CA GLY A 184 7.93 -6.01 5.82
C GLY A 184 8.76 -6.09 7.09
N ASN A 185 9.69 -7.04 7.07
CA ASN A 185 10.62 -7.35 8.13
C ASN A 185 12.02 -7.47 7.53
N TYR A 186 13.01 -7.17 8.34
CA TYR A 186 14.41 -7.41 8.02
C TYR A 186 14.81 -8.75 8.60
N GLY A 187 15.15 -9.70 7.73
CA GLY A 187 15.64 -11.02 8.12
C GLY A 187 17.15 -11.14 7.91
N PRO A 188 17.83 -12.07 8.60
CA PRO A 188 19.17 -12.48 8.19
C PRO A 188 19.14 -13.00 6.74
N ARG A 189 20.24 -12.85 6.01
CA ARG A 189 20.40 -13.39 4.64
C ARG A 189 20.01 -14.87 4.62
N SER A 190 19.54 -15.36 3.47
CA SER A 190 19.34 -16.79 3.20
C SER A 190 20.55 -17.62 3.70
N LYS A 191 20.29 -18.82 4.25
CA LYS A 191 21.28 -19.71 4.87
C LYS A 191 22.63 -19.68 4.13
N GLY A 192 23.72 -19.29 4.82
CA GLY A 192 25.10 -19.53 4.36
C GLY A 192 26.09 -18.36 4.39
N VAL A 193 25.68 -17.11 4.66
CA VAL A 193 26.63 -15.96 4.68
C VAL A 193 26.75 -15.38 6.09
N LYS A 194 27.92 -15.52 6.72
CA LYS A 194 28.25 -14.82 7.98
C LYS A 194 28.57 -13.35 7.68
N GLY A 195 27.98 -12.42 8.44
CA GLY A 195 28.36 -10.99 8.44
C GLY A 195 27.68 -10.08 7.41
N GLY A 196 26.59 -10.49 6.76
CA GLY A 196 25.92 -9.71 5.71
C GLY A 196 24.79 -8.78 6.20
N GLU A 197 24.50 -7.72 5.42
CA GLU A 197 23.37 -6.81 5.61
C GLU A 197 22.03 -7.57 5.70
N GLN A 198 21.10 -7.05 6.52
CA GLN A 198 19.73 -7.57 6.60
C GLN A 198 19.00 -7.42 5.27
N VAL A 199 18.19 -8.43 4.90
CA VAL A 199 17.40 -8.41 3.66
C VAL A 199 15.96 -8.04 3.98
N PHE A 200 15.46 -7.00 3.33
CA PHE A 200 14.06 -6.60 3.40
C PHE A 200 13.15 -7.62 2.73
N ARG A 201 12.07 -8.01 3.41
CA ARG A 201 11.00 -8.86 2.85
C ARG A 201 9.67 -8.34 3.32
N SER A 202 8.66 -8.31 2.46
CA SER A 202 7.29 -8.00 2.85
C SER A 202 6.30 -8.98 2.24
N ASN A 203 5.14 -9.15 2.88
CA ASN A 203 4.02 -9.83 2.23
C ASN A 203 3.60 -9.04 0.99
N ASN A 204 3.25 -9.77 -0.07
CA ASN A 204 2.66 -9.23 -1.28
C ASN A 204 1.14 -9.14 -1.10
N TYR A 205 0.51 -8.06 -1.53
CA TYR A 205 -0.93 -7.97 -1.68
C TYR A 205 -1.33 -8.13 -3.14
N ALA A 206 -2.54 -8.63 -3.32
CA ALA A 206 -3.21 -8.70 -4.59
C ALA A 206 -4.67 -8.28 -4.42
N ALA A 207 -5.32 -7.95 -5.52
CA ALA A 207 -6.75 -7.68 -5.58
C ALA A 207 -7.36 -8.36 -6.80
N VAL A 208 -8.56 -8.90 -6.67
CA VAL A 208 -9.35 -9.40 -7.79
C VAL A 208 -10.61 -8.56 -7.97
N ARG A 209 -10.93 -8.26 -9.23
CA ARG A 209 -12.23 -7.72 -9.62
C ARG A 209 -13.16 -8.88 -9.96
N VAL A 210 -14.31 -8.94 -9.31
CA VAL A 210 -15.29 -10.01 -9.49
C VAL A 210 -16.55 -9.41 -10.05
N ALA A 211 -16.99 -9.89 -11.20
CA ALA A 211 -18.23 -9.48 -11.85
C ALA A 211 -19.07 -10.71 -12.23
N TYR A 212 -20.34 -10.70 -11.86
CA TYR A 212 -21.29 -11.78 -12.12
C TYR A 212 -22.74 -11.28 -12.18
N HIS A 213 -23.66 -12.10 -12.68
CA HIS A 213 -25.09 -11.79 -12.70
C HIS A 213 -25.83 -12.53 -11.59
N ASP A 214 -26.70 -11.81 -10.88
CA ASP A 214 -27.69 -12.33 -9.93
C ASP A 214 -29.08 -12.03 -10.48
N GLY A 215 -29.60 -12.95 -11.30
CA GLY A 215 -30.75 -12.69 -12.17
C GLY A 215 -30.41 -11.63 -13.21
N GLU A 216 -31.23 -10.58 -13.31
CA GLU A 216 -31.00 -9.45 -14.23
C GLU A 216 -29.98 -8.43 -13.70
N LYS A 217 -29.58 -8.54 -12.43
CA LYS A 217 -28.69 -7.56 -11.79
C LYS A 217 -27.24 -7.95 -11.97
N GLU A 218 -26.47 -7.06 -12.60
CA GLU A 218 -25.01 -7.16 -12.55
C GLU A 218 -24.52 -6.83 -11.13
N ARG A 219 -23.58 -7.64 -10.66
CA ARG A 219 -22.98 -7.56 -9.33
C ARG A 219 -21.48 -7.50 -9.48
N GLU A 220 -20.87 -6.55 -8.78
CA GLU A 220 -19.44 -6.33 -8.85
C GLU A 220 -18.85 -5.96 -7.49
N PHE A 221 -17.65 -6.47 -7.21
CA PHE A 221 -16.87 -6.09 -6.04
C PHE A 221 -15.37 -6.34 -6.25
N ILE A 222 -14.57 -5.78 -5.35
CA ILE A 222 -13.13 -6.02 -5.27
C ILE A 222 -12.84 -6.83 -4.01
N LEU A 223 -12.08 -7.92 -4.14
CA LEU A 223 -11.56 -8.68 -3.01
C LEU A 223 -10.04 -8.54 -2.97
N VAL A 224 -9.54 -8.10 -1.82
CA VAL A 224 -8.11 -7.85 -1.56
C VAL A 224 -7.60 -8.87 -0.55
N GLY A 225 -6.41 -9.40 -0.79
CA GLY A 225 -5.79 -10.37 0.11
C GLY A 225 -4.27 -10.30 0.02
N ARG A 226 -3.60 -10.85 1.02
CA ARG A 226 -2.14 -10.90 1.05
C ARG A 226 -1.60 -12.32 1.06
N SER A 227 -0.35 -12.46 0.64
CA SER A 227 0.41 -13.68 0.84
C SER A 227 0.40 -14.08 2.32
N SER A 228 0.18 -15.37 2.57
CA SER A 228 0.21 -16.00 3.87
C SER A 228 1.05 -17.26 3.74
N ASN A 229 2.33 -17.12 4.14
CA ASN A 229 3.40 -18.10 3.91
C ASN A 229 2.94 -19.52 4.28
N PRO A 230 3.09 -20.52 3.38
CA PRO A 230 3.85 -20.51 2.13
C PRO A 230 3.08 -20.05 0.88
N VAL A 231 1.84 -19.56 1.01
CA VAL A 231 0.97 -19.33 -0.14
C VAL A 231 0.99 -17.87 -0.60
N HIS A 232 1.23 -17.67 -1.88
CA HIS A 232 1.26 -16.35 -2.51
C HIS A 232 -0.16 -15.79 -2.72
N SER A 233 -0.27 -14.47 -2.72
CA SER A 233 -1.50 -13.67 -2.84
C SER A 233 -2.44 -14.09 -3.98
N GLU A 234 -1.90 -14.48 -5.13
CA GLU A 234 -2.64 -14.90 -6.33
C GLU A 234 -3.43 -16.18 -6.04
N LYS A 235 -2.82 -17.12 -5.33
CA LYS A 235 -3.44 -18.38 -4.90
C LYS A 235 -4.36 -18.16 -3.70
N VAL A 236 -4.02 -17.21 -2.81
CA VAL A 236 -4.91 -16.79 -1.70
C VAL A 236 -6.25 -16.31 -2.23
N LEU A 237 -6.23 -15.51 -3.30
CA LEU A 237 -7.45 -14.97 -3.89
C LEU A 237 -8.12 -15.89 -4.89
N GLY A 238 -7.38 -16.65 -5.70
CA GLY A 238 -7.98 -17.47 -6.75
C GLY A 238 -8.61 -18.79 -6.26
N ILE A 239 -7.97 -19.48 -5.29
CA ILE A 239 -8.43 -20.80 -4.82
C ILE A 239 -9.88 -20.80 -4.31
N PRO A 240 -10.33 -19.81 -3.50
CA PRO A 240 -11.72 -19.79 -3.02
C PRO A 240 -12.77 -19.80 -4.14
N PHE A 241 -12.49 -19.16 -5.28
CA PHE A 241 -13.40 -19.17 -6.44
C PHE A 241 -13.29 -20.48 -7.23
N LEU A 242 -12.09 -21.05 -7.33
CA LEU A 242 -11.89 -22.36 -7.95
C LEU A 242 -12.61 -23.47 -7.19
N GLU A 243 -12.59 -23.45 -5.85
CA GLU A 243 -13.30 -24.40 -5.00
C GLU A 243 -14.82 -24.29 -5.13
N ASN A 244 -15.31 -23.08 -5.41
CA ASN A 244 -16.73 -22.83 -5.61
C ASN A 244 -17.18 -22.94 -7.08
N GLY A 245 -16.27 -23.23 -8.01
CA GLY A 245 -16.58 -23.33 -9.45
C GLY A 245 -16.85 -21.97 -10.13
N THR A 246 -16.50 -20.86 -9.50
CA THR A 246 -16.87 -19.48 -9.89
C THR A 246 -15.68 -18.65 -10.35
N ALA A 247 -14.53 -19.27 -10.62
CA ALA A 247 -13.33 -18.56 -11.07
C ALA A 247 -13.54 -17.71 -12.35
N HIS A 248 -14.52 -18.06 -13.18
CA HIS A 248 -14.92 -17.30 -14.37
C HIS A 248 -15.55 -15.92 -14.05
N HIS A 249 -15.96 -15.68 -12.80
CA HIS A 249 -16.41 -14.37 -12.32
C HIS A 249 -15.24 -13.40 -12.06
N ILE A 250 -14.02 -13.90 -11.84
CA ILE A 250 -12.84 -13.04 -11.75
C ILE A 250 -12.54 -12.50 -13.13
N LYS A 251 -12.48 -11.18 -13.28
CA LYS A 251 -12.16 -10.51 -14.55
C LYS A 251 -10.73 -10.02 -14.59
N ASP A 252 -10.29 -9.41 -13.49
CA ASP A 252 -8.98 -8.79 -13.37
C ASP A 252 -8.30 -9.22 -12.07
N LEU A 253 -6.98 -9.41 -12.12
CA LEU A 253 -6.10 -9.70 -11.00
C LEU A 253 -4.97 -8.68 -10.99
N TYR A 254 -4.93 -7.85 -9.96
CA TYR A 254 -3.80 -7.00 -9.67
C TYR A 254 -2.90 -7.64 -8.62
N THR A 255 -1.59 -7.52 -8.78
CA THR A 255 -0.58 -7.93 -7.79
C THR A 255 0.40 -6.79 -7.55
N GLU A 256 0.77 -6.48 -6.31
CA GLU A 256 1.71 -5.37 -6.11
C GLU A 256 3.07 -5.65 -6.75
N ARG A 257 3.49 -6.92 -6.71
CA ARG A 257 4.70 -7.46 -7.33
C ARG A 257 4.30 -8.41 -8.45
N ALA A 258 5.01 -8.37 -9.58
CA ALA A 258 4.72 -9.25 -10.72
C ALA A 258 4.62 -10.73 -10.28
N PRO A 259 3.68 -11.52 -10.84
CA PRO A 259 3.50 -12.92 -10.47
C PRO A 259 4.79 -13.73 -10.71
N CYS A 260 5.31 -14.36 -9.65
CA CYS A 260 6.60 -15.06 -9.73
C CYS A 260 6.60 -16.18 -10.79
N SER A 261 7.73 -16.37 -11.46
CA SER A 261 7.98 -17.48 -12.44
C SER A 261 8.77 -18.65 -11.84
N GLU A 262 9.41 -18.44 -10.69
CA GLU A 262 10.33 -19.39 -10.07
C GLU A 262 9.65 -20.19 -8.95
N SER A 263 9.59 -19.69 -7.72
CA SER A 263 9.24 -20.51 -6.53
C SER A 263 7.85 -21.16 -6.61
N SER A 264 6.79 -20.36 -6.47
CA SER A 264 5.40 -20.80 -6.50
C SER A 264 4.83 -20.87 -7.93
N ASP A 265 5.58 -20.34 -8.90
CA ASP A 265 5.24 -20.22 -10.33
C ASP A 265 3.81 -19.71 -10.53
N CYS A 266 3.53 -18.55 -9.93
CA CYS A 266 2.21 -17.92 -9.93
C CYS A 266 1.77 -17.53 -11.35
N SER A 267 2.69 -17.08 -12.19
CA SER A 267 2.37 -16.73 -13.59
C SER A 267 1.87 -17.94 -14.37
N ALA A 268 2.51 -19.10 -14.24
CA ALA A 268 1.99 -20.34 -14.82
C ALA A 268 0.69 -20.80 -14.14
N TRP A 269 0.57 -20.60 -12.83
CA TRP A 269 -0.61 -21.03 -12.08
C TRP A 269 -1.86 -20.29 -12.53
N VAL A 270 -1.77 -18.97 -12.67
CA VAL A 270 -2.86 -18.15 -13.23
C VAL A 270 -3.17 -18.57 -14.66
N GLN A 271 -2.14 -18.83 -15.49
CA GLN A 271 -2.35 -19.31 -16.85
C GLN A 271 -3.12 -20.64 -16.92
N LYS A 272 -2.84 -21.56 -15.98
CA LYS A 272 -3.50 -22.87 -15.94
C LYS A 272 -4.94 -22.79 -15.43
N PHE A 273 -5.17 -22.09 -14.33
CA PHE A 273 -6.45 -22.14 -13.61
C PHE A 273 -7.39 -20.97 -13.89
N MET A 274 -6.85 -19.84 -14.36
CA MET A 274 -7.60 -18.62 -14.65
C MET A 274 -7.08 -17.94 -15.93
N PRO A 275 -7.02 -18.66 -17.07
CA PRO A 275 -6.43 -18.14 -18.30
C PRO A 275 -7.15 -16.90 -18.84
N HIS A 276 -8.43 -16.73 -18.51
CA HIS A 276 -9.27 -15.62 -18.95
C HIS A 276 -9.01 -14.30 -18.21
N VAL A 277 -8.39 -14.34 -17.03
CA VAL A 277 -8.21 -13.15 -16.17
C VAL A 277 -7.15 -12.22 -16.75
N ASN A 278 -7.40 -10.91 -16.76
CA ASN A 278 -6.34 -9.94 -17.06
C ASN A 278 -5.46 -9.74 -15.84
N VAL A 279 -4.14 -9.67 -16.02
CA VAL A 279 -3.20 -9.54 -14.90
C VAL A 279 -2.42 -8.24 -15.00
N THR A 280 -2.41 -7.47 -13.92
CA THR A 280 -1.60 -6.26 -13.79
C THR A 280 -0.71 -6.30 -12.56
N HIS A 281 0.38 -5.53 -12.58
CA HIS A 281 1.27 -5.39 -11.44
C HIS A 281 1.88 -4.00 -11.34
N SER A 282 2.46 -3.62 -10.19
CA SER A 282 3.12 -2.31 -10.06
C SER A 282 4.63 -2.34 -9.85
N ILE A 283 5.17 -3.45 -9.35
CA ILE A 283 6.61 -3.60 -9.12
C ILE A 283 7.08 -4.84 -9.85
N GLU A 284 8.05 -4.64 -10.74
CA GLU A 284 8.58 -5.73 -11.57
C GLU A 284 9.31 -6.77 -10.71
N TYR A 285 9.05 -8.04 -11.01
CA TYR A 285 9.70 -9.20 -10.41
C TYR A 285 9.96 -10.23 -11.50
N GLY A 286 11.07 -10.02 -12.20
CA GLY A 286 11.54 -10.92 -13.25
C GLY A 286 12.32 -12.12 -12.72
N PRO A 287 12.68 -13.08 -13.60
CA PRO A 287 13.59 -14.16 -13.26
C PRO A 287 14.98 -13.58 -12.91
N GLY A 288 15.55 -14.03 -11.80
CA GLY A 288 16.90 -13.68 -11.37
C GLY A 288 16.99 -12.76 -10.14
N ASP A 289 18.10 -12.92 -9.41
CA ASP A 289 18.33 -12.27 -8.12
C ASP A 289 18.35 -10.74 -8.20
N ASP A 290 18.85 -10.17 -9.31
CA ASP A 290 18.91 -8.72 -9.50
C ASP A 290 17.52 -8.09 -9.65
N SER A 291 16.62 -8.76 -10.38
CA SER A 291 15.25 -8.28 -10.56
C SER A 291 14.50 -8.33 -9.23
N VAL A 292 14.65 -9.44 -8.51
CA VAL A 292 14.11 -9.63 -7.15
C VAL A 292 14.65 -8.57 -6.18
N ALA A 293 15.95 -8.25 -6.25
CA ALA A 293 16.58 -7.25 -5.40
C ALA A 293 16.14 -5.82 -5.73
N ARG A 294 15.92 -5.48 -7.01
CA ARG A 294 15.32 -4.19 -7.41
C ARG A 294 13.89 -4.07 -6.90
N GLY A 295 13.03 -5.05 -7.18
CA GLY A 295 11.65 -5.02 -6.72
C GLY A 295 11.52 -4.98 -5.19
N ASN A 296 12.43 -5.65 -4.46
CA ASN A 296 12.43 -5.57 -2.98
C ASN A 296 12.80 -4.17 -2.50
N ARG A 297 13.76 -3.49 -3.16
CA ARG A 297 14.14 -2.10 -2.83
C ARG A 297 13.01 -1.12 -3.15
N GLU A 298 12.38 -1.25 -4.30
CA GLU A 298 11.23 -0.40 -4.66
C GLU A 298 10.07 -0.57 -3.68
N MET A 299 9.79 -1.80 -3.26
CA MET A 299 8.79 -2.07 -2.24
C MET A 299 9.21 -1.52 -0.86
N GLU A 300 10.47 -1.69 -0.45
CA GLU A 300 11.01 -1.11 0.78
C GLU A 300 10.83 0.42 0.80
N ASP A 301 11.19 1.09 -0.29
CA ASP A 301 11.07 2.54 -0.43
C ASP A 301 9.61 2.99 -0.41
N ARG A 302 8.72 2.31 -1.14
CA ARG A 302 7.28 2.57 -1.09
C ARG A 302 6.74 2.46 0.33
N LEU A 303 7.03 1.36 1.01
CA LEU A 303 6.53 1.12 2.36
C LEU A 303 7.06 2.17 3.32
N ASN A 304 8.35 2.51 3.24
CA ASN A 304 8.96 3.59 4.01
C ASN A 304 8.27 4.95 3.80
N ARG A 305 7.77 5.23 2.60
CA ARG A 305 6.99 6.45 2.33
C ARG A 305 5.58 6.39 2.89
N MET A 306 4.94 5.23 2.88
CA MET A 306 3.61 5.04 3.47
C MET A 306 3.62 5.28 4.99
N LEU A 307 4.70 4.91 5.70
CA LEU A 307 4.82 5.06 7.16
C LEU A 307 6.23 5.50 7.61
N PRO A 308 6.56 6.80 7.46
CA PRO A 308 7.92 7.31 7.69
C PRO A 308 8.46 7.11 9.12
N GLY A 309 7.62 6.78 10.10
CA GLY A 309 8.00 6.54 11.50
C GLY A 309 8.42 5.11 11.86
N LEU A 310 8.33 4.14 10.94
CA LEU A 310 8.67 2.72 11.19
C LEU A 310 9.97 2.28 10.51
N ARG A 311 10.77 3.24 10.02
CA ARG A 311 12.02 2.96 9.30
C ARG A 311 13.07 2.41 10.26
N HIS A 312 13.78 1.34 9.86
CA HIS A 312 14.91 0.85 10.64
C HIS A 312 16.02 1.94 10.66
N PRO A 313 16.60 2.28 11.83
CA PRO A 313 17.52 3.41 11.96
C PRO A 313 18.71 3.37 10.99
N SER A 314 19.27 2.19 10.72
CA SER A 314 20.46 2.02 9.88
C SER A 314 20.29 2.33 8.40
N ARG A 315 19.06 2.61 7.93
CA ARG A 315 18.75 2.92 6.52
C ARG A 315 17.91 4.17 6.35
N SER A 316 17.89 5.03 7.37
CA SER A 316 17.42 6.39 7.18
C SER A 316 18.38 7.12 6.22
N PRO A 317 17.90 7.81 5.16
CA PRO A 317 18.77 8.70 4.39
C PRO A 317 19.40 9.77 5.29
N TRP A 318 18.78 10.06 6.45
CA TRP A 318 19.27 10.99 7.45
C TRP A 318 20.39 10.44 8.35
N THR A 319 20.57 9.11 8.47
CA THR A 319 21.71 8.56 9.25
C THR A 319 23.06 8.69 8.53
N ASN A 320 23.04 8.96 7.23
CA ASN A 320 24.26 9.27 6.46
C ASN A 320 24.57 10.78 6.43
N PHE A 321 23.66 11.64 6.90
CA PHE A 321 23.96 13.05 7.15
C PHE A 321 24.61 13.22 8.51
N LYS A 322 25.94 13.02 8.56
CA LYS A 322 26.75 13.44 9.71
C LYS A 322 26.66 14.97 9.82
N GLY A 323 25.79 15.47 10.70
CA GLY A 323 25.69 16.92 10.98
C GLY A 323 24.37 17.42 11.54
N LEU A 324 23.31 16.59 11.57
CA LEU A 324 21.98 16.99 12.08
C LEU A 324 21.55 16.19 13.31
N HIS A 325 22.46 15.93 14.25
CA HIS A 325 22.04 15.63 15.60
C HIS A 325 21.85 16.96 16.35
N PRO A 326 20.65 17.29 16.85
CA PRO A 326 20.53 18.30 17.87
C PRO A 326 21.26 17.77 19.10
N SER A 327 22.34 18.44 19.48
CA SER A 327 22.92 18.33 20.81
C SER A 327 21.83 18.68 21.81
N HIS A 328 21.39 17.69 22.57
CA HIS A 328 20.70 17.89 23.83
C HIS A 328 21.71 18.37 24.89
#